data_AF-A0A2D7Z9V0-F1
#
_entry.id   AF-A0A2D7Z9V0-F1
#
_cell.length_a   1.000
_cell.length_b   1.000
_cell.length_c   1.000
_cell.angle_alpha   90.00
_cell.angle_beta   90.00
_cell.angle_gamma   90.00
#
_symmetry.space_group_name_H-M   'P 1'
#
loop_
_entity.id
_entity.type
_entity.pdbx_description
1 polymer ?
#
loop_
_entity_poly.entity_id
_entity_poly.type
_entity_poly.pdbx_seq_one_letter_code
_entity_poly.pdbx_strand_id
1 'polypeptide(L)'
;MEQQSKPSGSTNLSREDLLNIAQKNARSDTPPEESATKVRVRDTNVRVKEEEEEVVATHLETNDGPVNVFQGIRKREDNTNQNERNTSVRRIGKNKLRNRQRKVNSEVSKTSLKLSRQRYLEYKKEMRDKMEQLDVPEEHRANILGSVWAKGERQGIDEAFDFIDEKLADGILDEEMAKMIERLIRRLTTKR
;
A
#
# COMPACT_ATOMS: atom_id res chain seq x y z
N MET A 1 48.80 -19.66 20.51
CA MET A 1 47.80 -19.16 19.54
C MET A 1 46.89 -20.32 19.21
N GLU A 2 45.72 -20.30 19.84
CA GLU A 2 44.73 -21.37 19.84
C GLU A 2 43.83 -21.19 18.61
N GLN A 3 43.80 -22.17 17.71
CA GLN A 3 42.91 -22.15 16.54
C GLN A 3 41.70 -23.05 16.85
N GLN A 4 40.54 -22.41 16.94
CA GLN A 4 39.24 -23.06 17.14
C GLN A 4 38.73 -23.65 15.81
N SER A 5 38.41 -24.95 15.79
CA SER A 5 37.69 -25.61 14.71
C SER A 5 36.17 -25.55 14.97
N LYS A 6 35.40 -25.04 14.01
CA LYS A 6 33.92 -25.02 14.04
C LYS A 6 33.35 -26.37 13.58
N PRO A 7 32.30 -26.93 14.22
CA PRO A 7 31.59 -28.09 13.68
C PRO A 7 30.54 -27.68 12.64
N SER A 8 30.62 -28.30 11.46
CA SER A 8 29.61 -28.27 10.39
C SER A 8 28.46 -29.21 10.75
N GLY A 9 27.27 -28.66 11.03
CA GLY A 9 26.06 -29.44 11.27
C GLY A 9 25.45 -29.95 9.96
N SER A 10 25.75 -31.19 9.59
CA SER A 10 25.00 -31.94 8.57
C SER A 10 24.10 -32.93 9.29
N THR A 11 22.84 -32.56 9.53
CA THR A 11 21.80 -33.50 10.00
C THR A 11 21.45 -34.45 8.86
N ASN A 12 22.04 -35.65 8.89
CA ASN A 12 21.60 -36.76 8.07
C ASN A 12 20.25 -37.26 8.65
N LEU A 13 19.12 -36.81 8.10
CA LEU A 13 17.83 -37.41 8.39
C LEU A 13 17.82 -38.86 7.87
N SER A 14 17.39 -39.79 8.70
CA SER A 14 17.29 -41.20 8.32
C SER A 14 16.23 -41.38 7.24
N ARG A 15 16.42 -42.39 6.37
CA ARG A 15 15.43 -42.77 5.34
C ARG A 15 14.04 -43.03 5.92
N GLU A 16 13.98 -43.42 7.20
CA GLU A 16 12.73 -43.63 7.94
C GLU A 16 12.03 -42.33 8.34
N ASP A 17 12.77 -41.26 8.59
CA ASP A 17 12.21 -39.95 8.95
C ASP A 17 11.49 -39.30 7.77
N LEU A 18 12.00 -39.50 6.55
CA LEU A 18 11.37 -39.01 5.31
C LEU A 18 10.05 -39.74 5.01
N LEU A 19 9.93 -41.02 5.37
CA LEU A 19 8.71 -41.81 5.16
C LEU A 19 7.60 -41.41 6.14
N ASN A 20 7.95 -41.05 7.38
CA ASN A 20 6.98 -40.56 8.36
C ASN A 20 6.42 -39.17 8.00
N ILE A 21 7.21 -38.31 7.37
CA ILE A 21 6.74 -37.00 6.88
C ILE A 21 5.73 -37.17 5.74
N ALA A 22 5.96 -38.14 4.84
CA ALA A 22 5.01 -38.45 3.76
C ALA A 22 3.68 -39.03 4.27
N GLN A 23 3.70 -39.88 5.31
CA GLN A 23 2.48 -40.45 5.88
C GLN A 23 1.62 -39.45 6.68
N LYS A 24 2.23 -38.38 7.21
CA LYS A 24 1.51 -37.35 7.97
C LYS A 24 0.69 -36.41 7.07
N ASN A 25 1.14 -36.19 5.84
CA ASN A 25 0.45 -35.32 4.88
C ASN A 25 -0.69 -36.03 4.11
N ALA A 26 -0.79 -37.36 4.20
CA ALA A 26 -1.80 -38.15 3.47
C ALA A 26 -3.12 -38.35 4.25
N ARG A 27 -3.34 -37.68 5.39
CA ARG A 27 -4.53 -37.88 6.25
C ARG A 27 -5.50 -36.69 6.32
N SER A 28 -5.32 -35.65 5.51
CA SER A 28 -6.22 -34.49 5.54
C SER A 28 -6.76 -34.06 4.17
N ASP A 29 -6.98 -35.02 3.26
CA ASP A 29 -7.74 -34.79 2.04
C ASP A 29 -8.90 -35.79 1.96
N THR A 30 -10.11 -35.33 2.24
CA THR A 30 -11.36 -36.01 1.87
C THR A 30 -12.14 -35.08 0.94
N PRO A 31 -12.33 -35.47 -0.33
CA PRO A 31 -13.61 -35.25 -1.01
C PRO A 31 -13.96 -36.41 -2.01
N PRO A 32 -15.08 -36.34 -2.76
CA PRO A 32 -16.50 -36.50 -2.39
C PRO A 32 -17.16 -37.70 -3.13
N GLU A 33 -18.47 -37.96 -2.89
CA GLU A 33 -19.48 -38.76 -3.67
C GLU A 33 -20.36 -39.63 -2.73
N GLU A 34 -21.66 -39.90 -2.91
CA GLU A 34 -22.77 -39.37 -3.72
C GLU A 34 -24.10 -39.97 -3.16
N SER A 35 -25.24 -39.35 -3.50
CA SER A 35 -26.61 -39.90 -3.57
C SER A 35 -27.47 -40.14 -2.30
N ALA A 36 -28.56 -39.37 -2.17
CA ALA A 36 -29.92 -39.90 -2.01
C ALA A 36 -30.99 -38.78 -2.04
N THR A 37 -31.84 -38.89 -3.05
CA THR A 37 -33.06 -38.13 -3.38
C THR A 37 -34.05 -37.86 -2.24
N LYS A 38 -34.62 -36.65 -2.19
CA LYS A 38 -36.07 -36.49 -1.92
C LYS A 38 -36.66 -35.24 -2.58
N VAL A 39 -37.57 -35.50 -3.51
CA VAL A 39 -38.43 -34.55 -4.22
C VAL A 39 -39.48 -33.95 -3.27
N ARG A 40 -39.66 -32.62 -3.30
CA ARG A 40 -40.94 -31.97 -2.96
C ARG A 40 -41.08 -30.67 -3.75
N VAL A 41 -41.86 -30.74 -4.83
CA VAL A 41 -42.41 -29.61 -5.59
C VAL A 41 -43.34 -28.79 -4.69
N ARG A 42 -43.25 -27.45 -4.72
CA ARG A 42 -44.39 -26.51 -4.70
C ARG A 42 -44.00 -25.18 -5.36
N ASP A 43 -44.61 -24.90 -6.50
CA ASP A 43 -44.82 -23.54 -6.99
C ASP A 43 -45.72 -22.76 -6.02
N THR A 44 -45.45 -21.45 -5.82
CA THR A 44 -46.40 -20.32 -5.95
C THR A 44 -45.81 -19.02 -5.41
N ASN A 45 -45.77 -18.01 -6.28
CA ASN A 45 -45.86 -16.56 -6.10
C ASN A 45 -45.84 -15.88 -4.71
N VAL A 46 -45.04 -14.80 -4.65
CA VAL A 46 -45.33 -13.45 -4.10
C VAL A 46 -45.66 -13.36 -2.61
N ARG A 47 -44.85 -12.59 -1.85
CA ARG A 47 -45.24 -11.31 -1.23
C ARG A 47 -44.10 -10.70 -0.40
N VAL A 48 -43.80 -9.42 -0.71
CA VAL A 48 -43.03 -8.49 0.11
C VAL A 48 -43.61 -8.38 1.51
N LYS A 49 -42.77 -8.43 2.54
CA LYS A 49 -42.97 -7.72 3.80
C LYS A 49 -41.64 -7.18 4.32
N GLU A 50 -41.63 -5.87 4.49
CA GLU A 50 -40.75 -5.10 5.34
C GLU A 50 -40.87 -5.60 6.78
N GLU A 51 -39.75 -5.83 7.45
CA GLU A 51 -39.69 -5.88 8.91
C GLU A 51 -38.47 -5.04 9.34
N GLU A 52 -38.80 -3.87 9.87
CA GLU A 52 -37.91 -3.00 10.64
C GLU A 52 -37.58 -3.73 11.94
N GLU A 53 -36.31 -3.97 12.24
CA GLU A 53 -35.90 -4.36 13.59
C GLU A 53 -35.32 -3.17 14.35
N GLU A 54 -35.88 -3.08 15.55
CA GLU A 54 -35.93 -2.01 16.51
C GLU A 54 -34.63 -1.87 17.31
N VAL A 55 -34.37 -0.61 17.68
CA VAL A 55 -33.26 -0.12 18.47
C VAL A 55 -33.21 -0.69 19.89
N VAL A 56 -32.09 -1.31 20.28
CA VAL A 56 -31.75 -1.52 21.70
C VAL A 56 -30.38 -0.92 21.99
N ALA A 57 -30.39 0.33 22.45
CA ALA A 57 -29.24 1.06 22.94
C ALA A 57 -28.90 0.59 24.37
N THR A 58 -27.78 -0.11 24.54
CA THR A 58 -27.16 -0.30 25.86
C THR A 58 -26.38 0.97 26.22
N HIS A 59 -26.92 1.77 27.15
CA HIS A 59 -26.27 2.94 27.70
C HIS A 59 -25.19 2.52 28.72
N LEU A 60 -23.91 2.78 28.41
CA LEU A 60 -22.81 2.71 29.37
C LEU A 60 -22.30 4.14 29.58
N GLU A 61 -22.69 4.74 30.71
CA GLU A 61 -22.14 6.00 31.16
C GLU A 61 -20.68 5.81 31.55
N THR A 62 -19.77 6.41 30.78
CA THR A 62 -18.39 6.64 31.20
C THR A 62 -18.22 8.15 31.37
N ASN A 63 -18.10 8.57 32.63
CA ASN A 63 -17.82 9.94 33.01
C ASN A 63 -16.32 10.23 32.78
N ASP A 64 -15.94 10.51 31.54
CA ASP A 64 -14.59 10.98 31.22
C ASP A 64 -14.66 12.42 30.71
N GLY A 65 -14.74 13.36 31.66
CA GLY A 65 -14.57 14.78 31.38
C GLY A 65 -13.17 15.08 30.81
N PRO A 66 -13.00 16.17 30.05
CA PRO A 66 -11.70 16.50 29.48
C PRO A 66 -10.70 16.86 30.60
N VAL A 67 -9.75 15.98 30.86
CA VAL A 67 -8.58 16.28 31.69
C VAL A 67 -7.73 17.28 30.91
N ASN A 68 -7.73 18.55 31.36
CA ASN A 68 -6.86 19.60 30.83
C ASN A 68 -5.40 19.32 31.20
N VAL A 69 -4.71 18.53 30.37
CA VAL A 69 -3.25 18.27 30.46
C VAL A 69 -2.47 19.43 29.82
N PHE A 70 -2.72 20.66 30.26
CA PHE A 70 -2.00 21.84 29.74
C PHE A 70 -1.69 22.87 30.84
N GLN A 71 -1.13 22.41 31.96
CA GLN A 71 -0.51 23.27 32.96
C GLN A 71 0.84 22.69 33.35
N GLY A 72 1.90 23.10 32.63
CA GLY A 72 3.22 22.55 32.94
C GLY A 72 4.41 23.04 32.14
N ILE A 73 4.36 24.17 31.43
CA ILE A 73 5.58 24.81 30.93
C ILE A 73 5.75 26.12 31.69
N ARG A 74 6.28 26.02 32.91
CA ARG A 74 6.78 27.18 33.64
C ARG A 74 7.97 27.72 32.85
N LYS A 75 7.89 28.98 32.41
CA LYS A 75 9.05 29.75 31.95
C LYS A 75 10.15 29.60 33.01
N ARG A 76 11.28 29.01 32.64
CA ARG A 76 12.50 29.18 33.42
C ARG A 76 12.94 30.62 33.18
N GLU A 77 12.94 31.41 34.24
CA GLU A 77 13.60 32.71 34.27
C GLU A 77 15.10 32.44 34.34
N ASP A 78 15.80 32.63 33.23
CA ASP A 78 17.25 32.58 33.22
C ASP A 78 17.78 33.86 33.87
N ASN A 79 18.34 33.71 35.08
CA ASN A 79 19.05 34.76 35.79
C ASN A 79 20.21 35.29 34.93
N THR A 80 20.07 36.52 34.46
CA THR A 80 21.15 37.33 33.85
C THR A 80 22.25 37.58 34.87
N ASN A 81 23.35 36.83 34.77
CA ASN A 81 24.61 37.14 35.44
C ASN A 81 25.44 38.02 34.50
N GLN A 82 25.58 39.29 34.88
CA GLN A 82 26.44 40.28 34.27
C GLN A 82 27.90 39.81 34.36
N ASN A 83 28.50 39.42 33.23
CA ASN A 83 29.95 39.34 33.13
C ASN A 83 30.37 39.87 31.75
N GLU A 84 30.65 41.17 31.74
CA GLU A 84 31.18 41.94 30.63
C GLU A 84 32.56 41.41 30.23
N ARG A 85 32.61 40.40 29.37
CA ARG A 85 33.82 40.06 28.63
C ARG A 85 33.83 40.83 27.32
N ASN A 86 34.45 42.00 27.42
CA ASN A 86 35.04 42.78 26.34
C ASN A 86 35.60 41.88 25.23
N THR A 87 34.82 41.68 24.17
CA THR A 87 35.34 41.20 22.89
C THR A 87 34.97 42.25 21.84
N SER A 88 35.99 43.00 21.43
CA SER A 88 35.92 43.99 20.36
C SER A 88 35.20 43.37 19.16
N VAL A 89 33.98 43.85 18.90
CA VAL A 89 33.21 43.51 17.72
C VAL A 89 33.98 44.08 16.52
N ARG A 90 34.84 43.25 15.92
CA ARG A 90 35.31 43.49 14.56
C ARG A 90 34.04 43.60 13.72
N ARG A 91 33.73 44.82 13.25
CA ARG A 91 32.64 45.04 12.31
C ARG A 91 32.94 44.20 11.08
N ILE A 92 32.34 43.02 11.01
CA ILE A 92 32.37 42.17 9.82
C ILE A 92 31.69 43.02 8.75
N GLY A 93 32.50 43.55 7.85
CA GLY A 93 32.05 44.41 6.78
C GLY A 93 30.87 43.76 6.08
N LYS A 94 29.78 44.52 5.97
CA LYS A 94 28.58 44.21 5.19
C LYS A 94 28.94 44.15 3.72
N ASN A 95 29.74 43.16 3.29
CA ASN A 95 30.06 42.93 1.88
C ASN A 95 30.57 41.51 1.56
N LYS A 96 30.43 40.54 2.48
CA LYS A 96 30.74 39.13 2.19
C LYS A 96 29.49 38.25 1.96
N LEU A 97 28.40 38.86 1.52
CA LEU A 97 27.18 38.16 1.08
C LEU A 97 26.93 38.28 -0.44
N ARG A 98 27.80 38.99 -1.18
CA ARG A 98 27.56 39.30 -2.60
C ARG A 98 28.52 38.62 -3.57
N ASN A 99 28.87 37.35 -3.33
CA ASN A 99 29.23 36.47 -4.46
C ASN A 99 29.15 34.98 -4.10
N ARG A 100 27.94 34.51 -3.81
CA ARG A 100 27.63 33.08 -3.85
C ARG A 100 26.66 32.79 -4.99
N GLN A 101 26.77 33.55 -6.08
CA GLN A 101 26.47 33.07 -7.42
C GLN A 101 27.47 31.96 -7.75
N ARG A 102 27.38 30.85 -7.01
CA ARG A 102 27.85 29.58 -7.55
C ARG A 102 26.99 29.42 -8.79
N LYS A 103 27.62 29.43 -9.96
CA LYS A 103 27.11 28.75 -11.15
C LYS A 103 26.94 27.29 -10.76
N VAL A 104 25.89 27.01 -9.99
CA VAL A 104 25.39 25.66 -9.84
C VAL A 104 24.70 25.47 -11.18
N ASN A 105 25.39 24.83 -12.12
CA ASN A 105 24.71 24.02 -13.12
C ASN A 105 23.99 22.90 -12.35
N SER A 106 23.02 23.27 -11.53
CA SER A 106 22.03 22.37 -10.99
C SER A 106 21.16 22.12 -12.21
N GLU A 107 21.51 21.09 -12.98
CA GLU A 107 20.61 20.55 -13.98
C GLU A 107 19.26 20.44 -13.28
N VAL A 108 18.30 21.24 -13.73
CA VAL A 108 16.96 21.24 -13.17
C VAL A 108 16.49 19.80 -13.32
N SER A 109 16.33 19.11 -12.18
CA SER A 109 15.91 17.71 -12.17
C SER A 109 14.70 17.60 -13.08
N LYS A 110 14.81 16.73 -14.11
CA LYS A 110 13.74 16.54 -15.08
C LYS A 110 12.47 16.20 -14.30
N THR A 111 11.44 17.03 -14.46
CA THR A 111 10.14 16.78 -13.86
C THR A 111 9.57 15.53 -14.51
N SER A 112 9.27 14.54 -13.70
CA SER A 112 8.76 13.24 -14.14
C SER A 112 7.24 13.29 -14.24
N LEU A 113 6.67 12.60 -15.21
CA LEU A 113 5.22 12.43 -15.27
C LEU A 113 4.84 11.27 -14.34
N LYS A 114 3.92 11.53 -13.39
CA LYS A 114 3.46 10.54 -12.39
C LYS A 114 1.94 10.61 -12.23
N LEU A 115 1.32 9.53 -11.75
CA LEU A 115 -0.10 9.57 -11.38
C LEU A 115 -0.31 10.45 -10.13
N SER A 116 -1.38 11.24 -10.14
CA SER A 116 -1.72 12.07 -8.99
C SER A 116 -2.32 11.24 -7.86
N ARG A 117 -1.63 11.16 -6.72
CA ARG A 117 -2.06 10.43 -5.51
C ARG A 117 -3.50 10.71 -5.08
N GLN A 118 -3.94 11.96 -5.25
CA GLN A 118 -5.28 12.42 -4.85
C GLN A 118 -6.40 11.78 -5.69
N ARG A 119 -6.08 11.32 -6.91
CA ARG A 119 -7.06 10.76 -7.86
C ARG A 119 -7.15 9.23 -7.81
N TYR A 120 -6.65 8.60 -6.74
CA TYR A 120 -6.70 7.14 -6.60
C TYR A 120 -8.12 6.58 -6.65
N LEU A 121 -9.08 7.26 -6.02
CA LEU A 121 -10.47 6.78 -6.00
C LEU A 121 -11.13 6.87 -7.38
N GLU A 122 -10.78 7.88 -8.18
CA GLU A 122 -11.24 8.00 -9.57
C GLU A 122 -10.65 6.86 -10.41
N TYR A 123 -9.33 6.67 -10.32
CA TYR A 123 -8.64 5.53 -10.93
C TYR A 123 -9.28 4.19 -10.55
N LYS A 124 -9.48 3.94 -9.25
CA LYS A 124 -9.99 2.66 -8.74
C LYS A 124 -11.38 2.33 -9.27
N LYS A 125 -12.26 3.33 -9.36
CA LYS A 125 -13.63 3.14 -9.86
C LYS A 125 -13.61 2.82 -11.35
N GLU A 126 -13.03 3.71 -12.16
CA GLU A 126 -13.01 3.55 -13.61
C GLU A 126 -12.27 2.29 -14.07
N MET A 127 -11.16 1.94 -13.39
CA MET A 127 -10.41 0.72 -13.70
C MET A 127 -11.25 -0.53 -13.45
N ARG A 128 -11.99 -0.58 -12.32
CA ARG A 128 -12.87 -1.72 -11.99
C ARG A 128 -14.00 -1.84 -12.99
N ASP A 129 -14.68 -0.74 -13.28
CA ASP A 129 -15.80 -0.72 -14.23
C ASP A 129 -15.36 -1.22 -15.62
N LYS A 130 -14.14 -0.84 -16.06
CA LYS A 130 -13.59 -1.27 -17.35
C LYS A 130 -13.14 -2.73 -17.37
N MET A 131 -12.53 -3.22 -16.29
CA MET A 131 -12.13 -4.63 -16.17
C MET A 131 -13.32 -5.58 -16.10
N GLU A 132 -14.42 -5.15 -15.49
CA GLU A 132 -15.67 -5.92 -15.43
C GLU A 132 -16.37 -5.96 -16.80
N GLN A 133 -16.37 -4.85 -17.54
CA GLN A 133 -16.95 -4.77 -18.87
C GLN A 133 -16.27 -5.70 -19.90
N LEU A 134 -14.95 -5.90 -19.77
CA LEU A 134 -14.12 -6.68 -20.71
C LEU A 134 -13.79 -8.10 -20.19
N ASP A 135 -14.49 -8.55 -19.15
CA ASP A 135 -14.39 -9.89 -18.56
C ASP A 135 -12.97 -10.38 -18.24
N VAL A 136 -12.14 -9.49 -17.67
CA VAL A 136 -10.81 -9.88 -17.20
C VAL A 136 -10.93 -10.92 -16.08
N PRO A 137 -10.13 -12.00 -16.05
CA PRO A 137 -10.17 -13.00 -14.98
C PRO A 137 -10.06 -12.35 -13.59
N GLU A 138 -10.97 -12.69 -12.67
CA GLU A 138 -11.08 -12.04 -11.36
C GLU A 138 -9.78 -12.14 -10.54
N GLU A 139 -9.04 -13.26 -10.72
CA GLU A 139 -7.74 -13.53 -10.12
C GLU A 139 -6.69 -12.44 -10.39
N HIS A 140 -6.75 -11.82 -11.57
CA HIS A 140 -5.76 -10.83 -12.01
C HIS A 140 -6.21 -9.38 -11.78
N ARG A 141 -7.51 -9.13 -11.58
CA ARG A 141 -8.06 -7.76 -11.43
C ARG A 141 -7.40 -7.00 -10.30
N ALA A 142 -7.27 -7.63 -9.14
CA ALA A 142 -6.66 -7.01 -7.96
C ALA A 142 -5.18 -6.69 -8.17
N ASN A 143 -4.44 -7.63 -8.79
CA ASN A 143 -3.02 -7.45 -9.08
C ASN A 143 -2.81 -6.31 -10.08
N ILE A 144 -3.55 -6.28 -11.19
CA ILE A 144 -3.41 -5.24 -12.21
C ILE A 144 -3.78 -3.88 -11.62
N LEU A 145 -4.91 -3.77 -10.91
CA LEU A 145 -5.36 -2.53 -10.30
C LEU A 145 -4.31 -1.96 -9.32
N GLY A 146 -3.77 -2.79 -8.43
CA GLY A 146 -2.81 -2.38 -7.42
C GLY A 146 -1.42 -2.08 -8.00
N SER A 147 -0.92 -2.97 -8.85
CA SER A 147 0.43 -2.87 -9.42
C SER A 147 0.57 -1.71 -10.40
N VAL A 148 -0.39 -1.52 -11.31
CA VAL A 148 -0.39 -0.37 -12.23
C VAL A 148 -0.39 0.95 -11.46
N TRP A 149 -1.21 1.06 -10.41
CA TRP A 149 -1.24 2.26 -9.57
C TRP A 149 0.09 2.48 -8.84
N ALA A 150 0.62 1.43 -8.20
CA ALA A 150 1.85 1.53 -7.42
C ALA A 150 3.05 1.92 -8.30
N LYS A 151 3.20 1.29 -9.48
CA LYS A 151 4.27 1.63 -10.45
C LYS A 151 4.10 3.05 -10.98
N GLY A 152 2.88 3.40 -11.41
CA GLY A 152 2.54 4.71 -11.97
C GLY A 152 2.70 5.89 -11.02
N GLU A 153 2.37 5.69 -9.75
CA GLU A 153 2.45 6.74 -8.71
C GLU A 153 3.87 6.87 -8.17
N ARG A 154 4.53 5.76 -7.84
CA ARG A 154 5.83 5.78 -7.14
C ARG A 154 6.97 6.00 -8.11
N GLN A 155 6.98 5.24 -9.19
CA GLN A 155 8.14 5.12 -10.05
C GLN A 155 8.00 6.07 -11.26
N GLY A 156 6.92 5.92 -12.04
CA GLY A 156 6.62 6.79 -13.18
C GLY A 156 5.53 6.19 -14.08
N ILE A 157 5.01 7.01 -15.00
CA ILE A 157 4.03 6.50 -15.99
C ILE A 157 4.62 5.40 -16.86
N ASP A 158 5.88 5.57 -17.29
CA ASP A 158 6.52 4.64 -18.23
C ASP A 158 6.56 3.23 -17.65
N GLU A 159 6.92 3.07 -16.37
CA GLU A 159 6.89 1.77 -15.68
C GLU A 159 5.48 1.19 -15.51
N ALA A 160 4.43 2.02 -15.51
CA ALA A 160 3.06 1.54 -15.53
C ALA A 160 2.67 1.00 -16.91
N PHE A 161 3.13 1.64 -17.99
CA PHE A 161 2.92 1.15 -19.36
C PHE A 161 3.70 -0.13 -19.61
N ASP A 162 4.97 -0.20 -19.21
CA ASP A 162 5.79 -1.41 -19.34
C ASP A 162 5.11 -2.61 -18.66
N PHE A 163 4.48 -2.39 -17.51
CA PHE A 163 3.74 -3.46 -16.81
C PHE A 163 2.44 -3.85 -17.52
N ILE A 164 1.75 -2.92 -18.17
CA ILE A 164 0.56 -3.25 -18.96
C ILE A 164 0.97 -4.07 -20.18
N ASP A 165 2.05 -3.69 -20.85
CA ASP A 165 2.61 -4.41 -21.99
C ASP A 165 3.07 -5.81 -21.61
N GLU A 166 3.68 -5.97 -20.43
CA GLU A 166 4.01 -7.29 -19.86
C GLU A 166 2.75 -8.15 -19.70
N LYS A 167 1.66 -7.60 -19.15
CA LYS A 167 0.41 -8.35 -18.94
C LYS A 167 -0.38 -8.61 -20.23
N LEU A 168 -0.20 -7.76 -21.23
CA LEU A 168 -0.69 -7.98 -22.59
C LEU A 168 0.07 -9.14 -23.26
N ALA A 169 1.40 -9.17 -23.13
CA ALA A 169 2.24 -10.24 -23.65
C ALA A 169 1.98 -11.59 -22.96
N ASP A 170 1.66 -11.58 -21.66
CA ASP A 170 1.23 -12.76 -20.91
C ASP A 170 -0.16 -13.29 -21.34
N GLY A 171 -0.92 -12.52 -22.14
CA GLY A 171 -2.29 -12.87 -22.55
C GLY A 171 -3.33 -12.71 -21.44
N ILE A 172 -2.99 -12.00 -20.35
CA ILE A 172 -3.91 -11.71 -19.25
C ILE A 172 -4.85 -10.55 -19.62
N LEU A 173 -4.33 -9.59 -20.38
CA LEU A 173 -5.07 -8.44 -20.87
C LEU A 173 -5.29 -8.57 -22.38
N ASP A 174 -6.44 -8.12 -22.85
CA ASP A 174 -6.69 -7.89 -24.27
C ASP A 174 -6.12 -6.53 -24.73
N GLU A 175 -5.84 -6.39 -26.02
CA GLU A 175 -5.28 -5.16 -26.59
C GLU A 175 -6.20 -3.96 -26.39
N GLU A 176 -7.51 -4.17 -26.48
CA GLU A 176 -8.50 -3.12 -26.26
C GLU A 176 -8.47 -2.63 -24.82
N MET A 177 -8.35 -3.55 -23.86
CA MET A 177 -8.24 -3.24 -22.44
C MET A 177 -6.95 -2.48 -22.15
N ALA A 178 -5.81 -2.94 -22.65
CA ALA A 178 -4.51 -2.28 -22.46
C ALA A 178 -4.55 -0.81 -22.93
N LYS A 179 -5.04 -0.55 -24.15
CA LYS A 179 -5.21 0.80 -24.70
C LYS A 179 -6.15 1.66 -23.84
N MET A 180 -7.20 1.08 -23.28
CA MET A 180 -8.12 1.79 -22.39
C MET A 180 -7.48 2.16 -21.05
N ILE A 181 -6.69 1.26 -20.45
CA ILE A 181 -5.92 1.54 -19.23
C ILE A 181 -4.92 2.66 -19.48
N GLU A 182 -4.19 2.62 -20.59
CA GLU A 182 -3.23 3.67 -20.94
C GLU A 182 -3.90 5.06 -21.04
N ARG A 183 -5.06 5.15 -21.70
CA ARG A 183 -5.83 6.40 -21.81
C ARG A 183 -6.26 6.90 -20.44
N LEU A 184 -6.72 6.01 -19.57
CA LEU A 184 -7.11 6.31 -18.20
C LEU A 184 -5.90 6.87 -17.43
N ILE A 185 -4.75 6.20 -17.49
CA ILE A 185 -3.51 6.67 -16.85
C ILE A 185 -3.16 8.07 -17.35
N ARG A 186 -3.07 8.28 -18.67
CA ARG A 186 -2.72 9.59 -19.25
C ARG A 186 -3.63 10.71 -18.73
N ARG A 187 -4.94 10.46 -18.62
CA ARG A 187 -5.91 11.44 -18.08
C ARG A 187 -5.69 11.77 -16.60
N LEU A 188 -5.20 10.81 -15.80
CA LEU A 188 -4.99 10.98 -14.36
C LEU A 188 -3.59 11.50 -13.99
N THR A 189 -2.75 11.71 -14.99
CA THR A 189 -1.35 12.08 -14.77
C THR A 189 -1.15 13.56 -14.52
N THR A 190 -0.09 13.87 -13.81
CA THR A 190 0.31 15.24 -13.50
C THR A 190 1.82 15.33 -13.57
N LYS A 191 2.33 16.42 -14.15
CA LYS A 191 3.76 16.70 -14.20
C LYS A 191 4.25 17.09 -12.81
N ARG A 192 5.26 16.38 -12.29
CA ARG A 192 5.73 16.54 -10.91
C ARG A 192 7.25 16.62 -10.81
#